data_AF-A0A943C2F8-F1
#
_entry.id   AF-A0A943C2F8-F1
#
_cell.length_a   1.000
_cell.length_b   1.000
_cell.length_c   1.000
_cell.angle_alpha   90.00
_cell.angle_beta   90.00
_cell.angle_gamma   90.00
#
_symmetry.space_group_name_H-M   'P 1'
#
loop_
_entity.id
_entity.type
_entity.pdbx_description
1 polymer ?
#
loop_
_entity_poly.entity_id
_entity_poly.type
_entity_poly.pdbx_seq_one_letter_code
_entity_poly.pdbx_strand_id
1 'polypeptide(L)'
;MEGYVYVDMDQKLRNLLNTIFTDEFMEENTNFSNFEGFQYSSAVITNWKADKMVYAQLLMDNFVKESTRFSSWEEMVQVAAEQRFGAAATA
;
A
#
# COMPACT_ATOMS: atom_id res chain seq x y z
N MET A 1 16.12 11.73 11.81
CA MET A 1 14.93 12.25 11.12
C MET A 1 13.74 11.46 11.63
N GLU A 2 13.11 11.93 12.70
CA GLU A 2 11.95 11.25 13.28
C GLU A 2 10.74 11.37 12.32
N GLY A 3 9.92 10.32 12.25
CA GLY A 3 8.68 10.32 11.44
C GLY A 3 8.82 10.00 9.95
N TYR A 4 10.04 9.69 9.47
CA TYR A 4 10.24 9.17 8.11
C TYR A 4 10.48 7.66 8.13
N VAL A 5 9.86 6.96 7.18
CA VAL A 5 10.03 5.53 6.96
C VAL A 5 10.91 5.32 5.73
N TYR A 6 11.79 4.32 5.81
CA TYR A 6 12.70 3.92 4.75
C TYR A 6 12.47 2.45 4.45
N VAL A 7 12.15 2.13 3.20
CA VAL A 7 11.87 0.76 2.77
C VAL A 7 12.69 0.45 1.52
N ASP A 8 13.43 -0.66 1.56
CA ASP A 8 14.11 -1.19 0.38
C ASP A 8 13.06 -1.83 -0.55
N MET A 9 12.89 -1.23 -1.73
CA MET A 9 11.91 -1.64 -2.74
C MET A 9 12.52 -2.65 -3.71
N ASP A 10 12.95 -3.79 -3.18
CA ASP A 10 13.45 -4.89 -3.99
C ASP A 10 12.34 -5.52 -4.84
N GLN A 11 12.74 -6.39 -5.79
CA GLN A 11 11.77 -7.03 -6.69
C GLN A 11 10.76 -7.91 -5.93
N LYS A 12 11.17 -8.49 -4.80
CA LYS A 12 10.31 -9.36 -3.99
C LYS A 12 9.18 -8.55 -3.35
N LEU A 13 9.49 -7.41 -2.74
CA LEU A 13 8.51 -6.52 -2.14
C LEU A 13 7.60 -5.91 -3.21
N ARG A 14 8.15 -5.47 -4.35
CA ARG A 14 7.33 -4.98 -5.47
C ARG A 14 6.33 -6.02 -5.94
N ASN A 15 6.77 -7.27 -6.11
CA ASN A 15 5.90 -8.37 -6.49
C ASN A 15 4.85 -8.64 -5.41
N LEU A 16 5.22 -8.58 -4.12
CA LEU A 16 4.30 -8.76 -3.01
C LEU A 16 3.18 -7.71 -3.04
N LEU A 17 3.53 -6.42 -3.15
CA LEU A 17 2.54 -5.33 -3.18
C LEU A 17 1.58 -5.50 -4.37
N ASN A 18 2.10 -5.80 -5.56
CA ASN A 18 1.27 -6.10 -6.74
C ASN A 18 0.42 -7.37 -6.58
N THR A 19 0.83 -8.31 -5.72
CA THR A 19 0.08 -9.56 -5.48
C THR A 19 -1.06 -9.39 -4.50
N ILE A 20 -0.91 -8.50 -3.51
CA ILE A 20 -1.92 -8.27 -2.46
C ILE A 20 -2.90 -7.17 -2.84
N PHE A 21 -2.47 -6.14 -3.57
CA PHE A 21 -3.34 -5.06 -4.05
C PHE A 21 -3.90 -5.38 -5.43
N THR A 22 -4.78 -6.38 -5.48
CA THR A 22 -5.55 -6.70 -6.68
C THR A 22 -6.56 -5.62 -7.00
N ASP A 23 -7.02 -5.53 -8.24
CA ASP A 23 -8.07 -4.58 -8.64
C ASP A 23 -9.33 -4.75 -7.79
N GLU A 24 -9.76 -6.00 -7.52
CA GLU A 24 -10.88 -6.31 -6.62
C GLU A 24 -10.68 -5.76 -5.21
N PHE A 25 -9.48 -5.95 -4.62
CA PHE A 25 -9.18 -5.37 -3.31
C PHE A 25 -9.26 -3.84 -3.36
N MET A 26 -8.73 -3.23 -4.41
CA MET A 26 -8.69 -1.78 -4.53
C MET A 26 -10.09 -1.18 -4.67
N GLU A 27 -10.94 -1.78 -5.49
CA GLU A 27 -12.34 -1.34 -5.69
C GLU A 27 -13.20 -1.50 -4.42
N GLU A 28 -12.99 -2.57 -3.65
CA GLU A 28 -13.78 -2.83 -2.43
C GLU A 28 -13.37 -1.94 -1.25
N ASN A 29 -12.10 -1.52 -1.19
CA ASN A 29 -11.51 -0.95 0.03
C ASN A 29 -11.02 0.49 -0.14
N THR A 30 -10.94 0.99 -1.37
CA THR A 30 -10.34 2.29 -1.70
C THR A 30 -11.17 3.06 -2.71
N ASN A 31 -10.86 4.34 -2.89
CA ASN A 31 -11.43 5.17 -3.94
C ASN A 31 -10.76 4.97 -5.32
N PHE A 32 -9.94 3.93 -5.49
CA PHE A 32 -9.17 3.65 -6.70
C PHE A 32 -9.58 2.30 -7.32
N SER A 33 -9.54 2.22 -8.65
CA SER A 33 -9.83 0.97 -9.37
C SER A 33 -8.69 -0.05 -9.32
N ASN A 34 -7.46 0.38 -9.05
CA ASN A 34 -6.28 -0.49 -9.03
C ASN A 34 -5.10 0.15 -8.28
N PHE A 35 -4.05 -0.65 -8.05
CA PHE A 35 -2.88 -0.21 -7.31
C PHE A 35 -2.07 0.86 -8.04
N GLU A 36 -2.03 0.83 -9.39
CA GLU A 36 -1.35 1.86 -10.17
C GLU A 36 -1.97 3.25 -9.96
N GLY A 37 -3.32 3.33 -9.88
CA GLY A 37 -4.04 4.56 -9.55
C GLY A 37 -3.66 5.11 -8.18
N PHE A 38 -3.58 4.25 -7.17
CA PHE A 38 -3.10 4.62 -5.83
C PHE A 38 -1.65 5.13 -5.85
N GLN A 39 -0.76 4.46 -6.58
CA GLN A 39 0.64 4.86 -6.71
C GLN A 39 0.78 6.23 -7.40
N TYR A 40 -0.01 6.47 -8.45
CA TYR A 40 -0.03 7.75 -9.14
C TYR A 40 -0.52 8.88 -8.22
N SER A 41 -1.62 8.66 -7.50
CA SER A 41 -2.17 9.66 -6.59
C SER A 41 -1.29 9.96 -5.37
N SER A 42 -0.48 8.99 -4.92
CA SER A 42 0.48 9.16 -3.81
C SER A 42 1.86 9.64 -4.26
N ALA A 43 2.08 9.96 -5.53
CA ALA A 43 3.39 10.36 -6.06
C ALA A 43 3.97 11.65 -5.44
N VAL A 44 3.12 12.47 -4.82
CA VAL A 44 3.54 13.67 -4.05
C VAL A 44 4.13 13.31 -2.67
N ILE A 45 3.91 12.08 -2.20
CA ILE A 45 4.33 11.58 -0.88
C ILE A 45 5.58 10.69 -1.02
N THR A 46 5.61 9.85 -2.05
CA THR A 46 6.73 8.92 -2.26
C THR A 46 6.95 8.56 -3.72
N ASN A 47 8.15 8.08 -4.03
CA ASN A 47 8.51 7.59 -5.35
C ASN A 47 8.52 6.05 -5.37
N TRP A 48 7.43 5.46 -5.87
CA TRP A 48 7.28 4.01 -6.01
C TRP A 48 8.30 3.36 -6.96
N LYS A 49 8.95 4.12 -7.84
CA LYS A 49 9.94 3.61 -8.79
C LYS A 49 11.37 3.64 -8.25
N ALA A 50 11.61 4.26 -7.10
CA ALA A 50 12.94 4.31 -6.48
C ALA A 50 13.31 2.96 -5.82
N ASP A 51 14.59 2.61 -5.81
CA ASP A 51 15.10 1.43 -5.10
C ASP A 51 14.89 1.51 -3.59
N LYS A 52 14.84 2.73 -3.05
CA LYS A 52 14.48 3.02 -1.66
C LYS A 52 13.28 3.94 -1.63
N MET A 53 12.18 3.45 -1.10
CA MET A 53 11.01 4.26 -0.81
C MET A 53 11.25 5.01 0.48
N VAL A 54 11.07 6.32 0.42
CA VAL A 54 11.16 7.21 1.58
C VAL A 54 9.89 8.02 1.64
N TYR A 55 9.25 8.07 2.79
CA TYR A 55 8.03 8.84 3.00
C TYR A 55 7.90 9.28 4.46
N ALA A 56 7.22 10.41 4.68
CA ALA A 56 6.80 10.81 6.01
C ALA A 56 5.57 9.97 6.41
N GLN A 57 5.65 9.25 7.54
CA GLN A 57 4.60 8.32 7.99
C GLN A 57 3.25 9.02 8.10
N LEU A 58 3.23 10.21 8.73
CA LEU A 58 2.02 11.00 8.90
C LEU A 58 1.33 11.36 7.57
N LEU A 59 2.10 11.70 6.53
CA LEU A 59 1.52 12.06 5.23
C LEU A 59 0.94 10.84 4.53
N MET A 60 1.63 9.70 4.59
CA MET A 60 1.12 8.46 4.02
C MET A 60 -0.14 7.98 4.74
N ASP A 61 -0.15 7.99 6.07
CA ASP A 61 -1.31 7.55 6.85
C ASP A 61 -2.51 8.48 6.64
N ASN A 62 -2.30 9.79 6.52
CA ASN A 62 -3.38 10.72 6.18
C ASN A 62 -3.92 10.48 4.78
N PHE A 63 -3.06 10.24 3.78
CA PHE A 63 -3.52 9.88 2.44
C PHE A 63 -4.35 8.60 2.44
N VAL A 64 -3.92 7.56 3.17
CA VAL A 64 -4.68 6.31 3.29
C VAL A 64 -6.03 6.53 3.98
N LYS A 65 -6.08 7.31 5.06
CA LYS A 65 -7.34 7.68 5.74
C LYS A 65 -8.33 8.41 4.85
N GLU A 66 -7.82 9.29 3.98
CA GLU A 66 -8.67 10.11 3.10
C GLU A 66 -9.15 9.35 1.85
N SER A 67 -8.39 8.34 1.41
CA SER A 67 -8.61 7.65 0.14
C SER A 67 -9.08 6.21 0.27
N THR A 68 -9.12 5.66 1.48
CA THR A 68 -9.46 4.26 1.75
C THR A 68 -10.28 4.13 3.04
N ARG A 69 -10.76 2.92 3.33
CA ARG A 69 -11.41 2.62 4.62
C ARG A 69 -10.45 2.45 5.80
N PHE A 70 -9.13 2.43 5.56
CA PHE A 70 -8.12 2.10 6.55
C PHE A 70 -7.56 3.35 7.24
N SER A 71 -7.02 3.16 8.45
CA SER A 71 -6.46 4.23 9.27
C SER A 71 -4.95 4.43 9.07
N SER A 72 -4.24 3.49 8.44
CA SER A 72 -2.80 3.63 8.17
C SER A 72 -2.36 2.78 6.98
N TRP A 73 -1.20 3.12 6.41
CA TRP A 73 -0.61 2.30 5.34
C TRP A 73 -0.28 0.88 5.80
N GLU A 74 0.19 0.74 7.04
CA GLU A 74 0.49 -0.56 7.64
C GLU A 74 -0.75 -1.45 7.74
N GLU A 75 -1.87 -0.90 8.23
CA GLU A 75 -3.15 -1.62 8.33
C GLU A 75 -3.62 -2.08 6.94
N MET A 76 -3.60 -1.17 5.95
CA MET A 76 -4.00 -1.47 4.58
C MET A 76 -3.17 -2.62 3.97
N VAL A 77 -1.85 -2.60 4.16
CA VAL A 77 -0.94 -3.67 3.69
C VAL A 77 -1.23 -4.99 4.41
N GLN A 78 -1.41 -4.95 5.73
CA GLN A 78 -1.68 -6.14 6.52
C GLN A 78 -3.00 -6.80 6.09
N VAL A 79 -4.09 -6.02 5.98
CA VAL A 79 -5.41 -6.55 5.59
C VAL A 79 -5.37 -7.09 4.16
N ALA A 80 -4.69 -6.42 3.22
CA ALA A 80 -4.51 -6.93 1.86
C ALA A 80 -3.76 -8.27 1.85
N ALA A 81 -2.69 -8.39 2.65
CA ALA A 81 -1.94 -9.63 2.77
C ALA A 81 -2.78 -10.76 3.43
N GLU A 82 -3.54 -10.45 4.47
CA GLU A 82 -4.45 -11.40 5.13
C GLU A 82 -5.57 -11.86 4.19
N GLN A 83 -6.19 -10.96 3.43
CA GLN A 83 -7.19 -11.32 2.43
C GLN A 83 -6.60 -12.22 1.34
N ARG A 84 -5.38 -11.92 0.88
CA ARG A 84 -4.74 -12.68 -0.20
C ARG A 84 -4.22 -14.05 0.22
N PHE A 85 -3.63 -14.15 1.41
CA PHE A 85 -2.92 -15.35 1.88
C PHE A 85 -3.59 -16.05 3.06
N GLY A 86 -4.35 -15.34 3.89
CA GLY A 86 -5.11 -15.91 5.01
C GLY A 86 -6.28 -16.78 4.55
N ALA A 87 -6.94 -16.42 3.44
CA ALA A 87 -7.98 -17.25 2.82
C ALA A 87 -7.46 -18.61 2.31
N ALA A 88 -6.15 -18.74 2.05
CA ALA A 88 -5.54 -20.00 1.62
C ALA A 88 -5.32 -21.01 2.77
N ALA A 89 -5.51 -20.61 4.03
CA ALA A 89 -5.32 -21.48 5.20
C ALA A 89 -6.61 -22.19 5.67
N THR A 90 -7.77 -21.85 5.11
CA THR A 90 -9.08 -22.37 5.53
C THR A 90 -9.84 -23.15 4.46
N ALA A 91 -9.19 -23.53 3.36
CA ALA A 91 -9.78 -24.30 2.25
C ALA A 91 -9.21 -25.73 2.19
#